data_AF-A0A0F8LN48-F1
#
_entry.id   AF-A0A0F8LN48-F1
#
_cell.length_a   1.000
_cell.length_b   1.000
_cell.length_c   1.000
_cell.angle_alpha   90.00
_cell.angle_beta   90.00
_cell.angle_gamma   90.00
#
_symmetry.space_group_name_H-M   'P 1'
#
loop_
_entity.id
_entity.type
_entity.pdbx_description
1 polymer ?
#
loop_
_entity_poly.entity_id
_entity_poly.type
_entity_poly.pdbx_seq_one_letter_code
_entity_poly.pdbx_strand_id
1 'polypeptide(L)'
;ILMYPVISPYIVLRLLIIFIGILALVNGAVIITSALKGGDWGTGILGALTIVLGLLLLTNSLAGVIILPWIFGVFFVIGGIGAVIWGIKMRT
;
A
#
# COMPACT_ATOMS: atom_id res chain seq x y z
N ILE A 1 8.70 -3.49 29.54
CA ILE A 1 9.11 -4.71 28.80
C ILE A 1 9.45 -5.86 29.76
N LEU A 2 10.33 -5.66 30.74
CA LEU A 2 10.76 -6.74 31.66
C LEU A 2 9.70 -7.21 32.68
N MET A 3 8.70 -6.37 33.00
CA MET A 3 7.69 -6.68 34.02
C MET A 3 6.51 -7.54 33.49
N TYR A 4 6.24 -7.51 32.17
CA TYR A 4 5.22 -8.33 31.50
C TYR A 4 5.73 -8.76 30.11
N PRO A 5 6.55 -9.82 30.06
CA PRO A 5 7.31 -10.18 28.86
C PRO A 5 6.46 -10.61 27.66
N VAL A 6 5.23 -11.07 27.88
CA VAL A 6 4.32 -11.51 26.79
C VAL A 6 3.41 -10.38 26.29
N ILE A 7 2.97 -9.49 27.19
CA ILE A 7 2.04 -8.40 26.85
C ILE A 7 2.79 -7.21 26.24
N SER A 8 4.01 -6.95 26.73
CA SER A 8 4.80 -5.81 26.27
C SER A 8 5.12 -5.84 24.76
N PRO A 9 5.52 -6.98 24.15
CA PRO A 9 5.73 -7.06 22.71
C PRO A 9 4.45 -6.79 21.91
N TYR A 10 3.30 -7.30 22.37
CA TYR A 10 2.04 -7.12 21.67
C TYR A 10 1.63 -5.63 21.58
N ILE A 11 1.79 -4.88 22.67
CA ILE A 11 1.47 -3.44 22.70
C ILE A 11 2.42 -2.66 21.79
N VAL A 12 3.72 -2.93 21.89
CA VAL A 12 4.74 -2.26 21.05
C VAL A 12 4.48 -2.54 19.56
N LEU A 13 4.19 -3.79 19.21
CA LEU A 13 3.89 -4.17 17.83
C LEU A 13 2.63 -3.48 17.32
N ARG A 14 1.58 -3.37 18.14
CA ARG A 14 0.34 -2.69 17.77
C ARG A 14 0.55 -1.20 17.53
N LEU A 15 1.35 -0.54 18.37
CA LEU A 15 1.73 0.86 18.15
C LEU A 15 2.50 1.03 16.85
N LEU A 16 3.43 0.12 16.56
CA LEU A 16 4.20 0.13 15.32
C LEU A 16 3.30 -0.01 14.08
N ILE A 17 2.32 -0.91 14.13
CA ILE A 17 1.32 -1.09 13.06
C ILE A 17 0.54 0.20 12.83
N ILE A 18 0.12 0.89 13.90
CA ILE A 18 -0.60 2.16 13.79
C ILE A 18 0.28 3.24 13.16
N PHE A 19 1.53 3.37 13.61
CA PHE A 19 2.49 4.31 13.05
C PHE A 19 2.72 4.07 11.55
N ILE A 20 2.96 2.82 11.15
CA ILE A 20 3.15 2.44 9.75
C ILE A 20 1.86 2.73 8.95
N GLY A 21 0.69 2.40 9.49
CA GLY A 21 -0.59 2.64 8.84
C GLY A 21 -0.80 4.13 8.52
N ILE A 22 -0.55 5.01 9.49
CA ILE A 22 -0.65 6.46 9.30
C ILE A 22 0.37 6.95 8.28
N LEU A 23 1.63 6.49 8.38
CA LEU A 23 2.67 6.83 7.41
C LEU A 23 2.31 6.40 6.00
N ALA A 24 1.72 5.21 5.83
CA ALA A 24 1.28 4.72 4.54
C ALA A 24 0.14 5.59 3.96
N LEU A 25 -0.81 6.04 4.78
CA LEU A 25 -1.85 6.97 4.33
C LEU A 25 -1.27 8.30 3.86
N VAL A 26 -0.35 8.89 4.63
CA VAL A 26 0.29 10.16 4.28
C VAL A 26 1.11 10.02 3.00
N ASN A 27 1.97 9.01 2.90
CA ASN A 27 2.77 8.76 1.71
C ASN A 27 1.90 8.46 0.49
N GLY A 28 0.85 7.65 0.66
CA GLY A 28 -0.09 7.35 -0.41
C GLY A 28 -0.78 8.60 -0.95
N ALA A 29 -1.22 9.51 -0.07
CA ALA A 29 -1.78 10.80 -0.48
C ALA A 29 -0.75 11.66 -1.23
N VAL A 30 0.49 11.74 -0.72
CA VAL A 30 1.58 12.46 -1.40
C VAL A 30 1.83 11.89 -2.79
N ILE A 31 1.91 10.56 -2.93
CA ILE A 31 2.14 9.88 -4.22
C ILE A 31 0.97 10.10 -5.18
N ILE A 32 -0.29 10.10 -4.71
CA ILE A 32 -1.43 10.44 -5.57
C ILE A 32 -1.32 11.88 -6.05
N THR A 33 -0.99 12.82 -5.16
CA THR A 33 -0.85 14.22 -5.59
C THR A 33 0.31 14.43 -6.56
N SER A 34 1.38 13.64 -6.48
CA SER A 34 2.45 13.68 -7.47
C SER A 34 2.03 13.03 -8.80
N ALA A 35 1.27 11.95 -8.76
CA ALA A 35 0.68 11.33 -9.96
C ALA A 35 -0.23 12.31 -10.72
N LEU A 36 -1.06 13.07 -10.00
CA LEU A 36 -1.95 14.07 -10.60
C LEU A 36 -1.22 15.28 -11.21
N LYS A 37 -0.01 15.59 -10.76
CA LYS A 37 0.81 16.73 -11.24
C LYS A 37 1.66 16.39 -12.48
N GLY A 38 1.34 15.30 -13.17
CA GLY A 38 2.09 14.83 -14.35
C GLY A 38 2.96 13.60 -14.08
N GLY A 39 2.65 12.83 -13.04
CA GLY A 39 3.29 11.54 -12.83
C GLY A 39 2.68 10.44 -13.70
N ASP A 40 3.43 9.36 -13.88
CA ASP A 40 3.00 8.23 -14.69
C ASP A 40 1.83 7.46 -14.05
N TRP A 41 1.11 6.71 -14.87
CA TRP A 41 0.02 5.83 -14.44
C TRP A 41 0.43 4.87 -13.31
N GLY A 42 1.68 4.39 -13.32
CA GLY A 42 2.24 3.55 -12.27
C GLY A 42 2.30 4.26 -10.92
N THR A 43 2.61 5.55 -10.90
CA THR A 43 2.65 6.37 -9.68
C THR A 43 1.26 6.50 -9.06
N GLY A 44 0.22 6.69 -9.89
CA GLY A 44 -1.17 6.74 -9.40
C GLY A 44 -1.62 5.43 -8.76
N ILE A 45 -1.31 4.30 -9.41
CA ILE A 45 -1.61 2.96 -8.90
C ILE A 45 -0.86 2.70 -7.57
N LEU A 46 0.42 3.07 -7.51
CA LEU A 46 1.23 2.92 -6.31
C LEU A 46 0.66 3.72 -5.14
N GLY A 47 0.24 4.97 -5.39
CA GLY A 47 -0.39 5.81 -4.38
C GLY A 47 -1.69 5.19 -3.83
N ALA A 48 -2.56 4.71 -4.72
CA ALA A 48 -3.80 4.03 -4.32
C ALA A 48 -3.53 2.76 -3.49
N LEU A 49 -2.59 1.91 -3.92
CA LEU A 49 -2.18 0.71 -3.18
C LEU A 49 -1.64 1.05 -1.79
N THR A 50 -0.83 2.11 -1.70
CA THR A 50 -0.24 2.55 -0.42
C THR A 50 -1.32 3.05 0.55
N ILE A 51 -2.35 3.73 0.07
CA ILE A 51 -3.51 4.12 0.91
C ILE A 51 -4.28 2.90 1.38
N VAL A 52 -4.57 1.95 0.48
CA VAL A 52 -5.30 0.72 0.83
C VAL A 52 -4.55 -0.08 1.90
N LEU A 53 -3.21 -0.19 1.77
CA LEU A 53 -2.36 -0.77 2.81
C LEU A 53 -2.50 -0.05 4.14
N GLY A 54 -2.41 1.28 4.15
CA GLY A 54 -2.56 2.08 5.36
C GLY A 54 -3.91 1.86 6.06
N LEU A 55 -5.01 1.86 5.29
CA LEU A 55 -6.35 1.60 5.82
C LEU A 55 -6.49 0.19 6.41
N LEU A 56 -5.93 -0.82 5.75
CA LEU A 56 -5.97 -2.20 6.25
C LEU A 56 -5.17 -2.38 7.53
N LEU A 57 -3.99 -1.76 7.62
CA LEU A 57 -3.18 -1.81 8.85
C LEU A 57 -3.92 -1.17 10.04
N LEU A 58 -4.66 -0.08 9.81
CA LEU A 58 -5.38 0.64 10.86
C LEU A 58 -6.72 0.00 11.26
N THR A 59 -7.41 -0.66 10.33
CA THR A 59 -8.71 -1.29 10.58
C THR A 59 -8.56 -2.71 11.11
N ASN A 60 -7.82 -3.56 10.40
CA ASN A 60 -7.57 -4.94 10.78
C ASN A 60 -6.33 -5.50 10.05
N SER A 61 -5.18 -5.43 10.73
CA SER A 61 -3.90 -5.94 10.22
C SER A 61 -3.96 -7.42 9.79
N LEU A 62 -4.73 -8.26 10.49
CA LEU A 62 -4.89 -9.67 10.13
C LEU A 62 -5.73 -9.85 8.86
N ALA A 63 -6.77 -9.03 8.67
CA ALA A 63 -7.55 -9.04 7.43
C ALA A 63 -6.68 -8.62 6.23
N GLY A 64 -5.70 -7.72 6.46
CA GLY A 64 -4.70 -7.36 5.46
C GLY A 64 -3.96 -8.57 4.89
N VAL A 65 -3.56 -9.53 5.72
CA VAL A 65 -2.82 -10.73 5.26
C VAL A 65 -3.60 -11.53 4.21
N ILE A 66 -4.94 -11.58 4.34
CA ILE A 66 -5.81 -12.34 3.45
C ILE A 66 -6.19 -11.52 2.22
N ILE A 67 -6.51 -10.24 2.39
CA ILE A 67 -7.10 -9.39 1.36
C ILE A 67 -6.03 -8.78 0.44
N LEU A 68 -4.85 -8.45 0.98
CA LEU A 68 -3.80 -7.76 0.23
C LEU A 68 -3.34 -8.52 -1.01
N PRO A 69 -3.08 -9.85 -0.98
CA PRO A 69 -2.65 -10.58 -2.17
C PRO A 69 -3.64 -10.45 -3.34
N TRP A 70 -4.94 -10.43 -3.05
CA TRP A 70 -5.98 -10.26 -4.07
C TRP A 70 -5.98 -8.85 -4.66
N ILE A 71 -5.94 -7.83 -3.81
CA ILE A 71 -5.89 -6.43 -4.26
C ILE A 71 -4.63 -6.19 -5.09
N PHE A 72 -3.46 -6.55 -4.55
CA PHE A 72 -2.19 -6.42 -5.27
C PHE A 72 -2.18 -7.22 -6.58
N GLY A 73 -2.72 -8.45 -6.57
CA GLY A 73 -2.83 -9.28 -7.76
C GLY A 73 -3.64 -8.61 -8.87
N VAL A 74 -4.82 -8.08 -8.56
CA VAL A 74 -5.66 -7.37 -9.54
C VAL A 74 -4.96 -6.13 -10.07
N PHE A 75 -4.40 -5.29 -9.20
CA PHE A 75 -3.70 -4.08 -9.62
C PHE A 75 -2.46 -4.39 -10.46
N PHE A 76 -1.70 -5.44 -10.13
CA PHE A 76 -0.52 -5.84 -10.90
C PHE A 76 -0.87 -6.46 -12.24
N VAL A 77 -1.94 -7.25 -12.34
CA VAL A 77 -2.42 -7.77 -13.62
C VAL A 77 -2.85 -6.62 -14.53
N ILE A 78 -3.69 -5.70 -14.03
CA ILE A 78 -4.16 -4.54 -14.81
C ILE A 78 -2.98 -3.64 -15.21
N GLY A 79 -2.11 -3.30 -14.27
CA GLY A 79 -0.92 -2.49 -14.52
C GLY A 79 0.04 -3.14 -15.51
N GLY A 80 0.26 -4.46 -15.41
CA GLY A 80 1.08 -5.24 -16.33
C GLY A 80 0.53 -5.25 -17.75
N ILE A 81 -0.78 -5.50 -17.92
CA ILE A 81 -1.44 -5.43 -19.23
C ILE A 81 -1.29 -4.03 -19.83
N GLY A 82 -1.54 -2.98 -19.04
CA GLY A 82 -1.35 -1.60 -19.47
C GLY A 82 0.08 -1.32 -19.93
N ALA A 83 1.08 -1.76 -19.16
CA ALA A 83 2.49 -1.58 -19.52
C ALA A 83 2.86 -2.26 -20.84
N VAL A 84 2.34 -3.47 -21.10
CA VAL A 84 2.56 -4.17 -22.38
C VAL A 84 1.96 -3.39 -23.56
N ILE A 85 0.72 -2.92 -23.43
CA ILE A 85 0.04 -2.15 -24.49
C ILE A 85 0.82 -0.88 -24.82
N TRP A 86 1.22 -0.12 -23.79
CA TRP A 86 1.99 1.10 -23.96
C TRP A 86 3.37 0.85 -24.56
N GLY A 87 4.06 -0.22 -24.13
CA GLY A 87 5.36 -0.59 -24.67
C GLY A 87 5.31 -0.95 -26.16
N ILE A 88 4.23 -1.59 -26.62
CA ILE A 88 4.02 -1.87 -28.06
C ILE A 88 3.75 -0.55 -28.82
N LYS A 89 2.91 0.32 -28.27
CA LYS A 89 2.58 1.61 -28.88
C LYS A 89 3.79 2.53 -29.04
N MET A 90 4.79 2.44 -28.16
CA MET A 90 6.03 3.22 -28.28
C MET A 90 6.97 2.74 -29.40
N ARG A 91 6.80 1.49 -29.88
CA ARG A 91 7.61 0.90 -30.95
C ARG A 91 7.04 1.10 -32.35
N THR A 92 5.77 1.50 -32.46
CA THR A 92 5.06 1.67 -33.74
C THR A 92 4.90 3.15 -34.04
#